data_AF-A0A7J3KZS1-F1
#
_entry.id   AF-A0A7J3KZS1-F1
#
_cell.length_a   1.000
_cell.length_b   1.000
_cell.length_c   1.000
_cell.angle_alpha   90.00
_cell.angle_beta   90.00
_cell.angle_gamma   90.00
#
_symmetry.space_group_name_H-M   'P 1'
#
loop_
_entity.id
_entity.type
_entity.pdbx_description
1 polymer ?
#
loop_
_entity_poly.entity_id
_entity_poly.type
_entity_poly.pdbx_seq_one_letter_code
_entity_poly.pdbx_strand_id
1 'polypeptide(L)'
;RIRQYERRFYEGERVREEREDEIFHSVGFFGEYEVREAEGGGYELIRKNEVIGIFSEAKVEKGRIVFKLSHGVNLEVTEKGIREIFSPERAELCGLIAADGSISKYQEKKGKSTMYKICLKTNDQELAEVFSRLFKETYGVTSHRYIGHHTAEGKERQHYEEVVYSKKVAYDLWNFNIKGPGRYEFHPPTKYLDEEGKKAYIRGFFSGDGSVTLTPKEHHISIHSSCRECLEELRKMLIDLGFHPGEIGIYDKEPSPKRHSHPSVSISQKKIT
;
A
#
# COMPACT_ATOMS: atom_id res chain seq x y z
N ARG A 1 6.00 16.15 21.40
CA ARG A 1 5.24 15.60 20.25
C ARG A 1 5.65 14.15 19.92
N ILE A 2 6.03 13.34 20.93
CA ILE A 2 6.59 11.98 20.79
C ILE A 2 5.62 10.88 21.32
N ARG A 3 4.52 11.27 21.99
CA ARG A 3 3.56 10.35 22.64
C ARG A 3 2.64 9.54 21.70
N GLN A 4 2.72 9.72 20.38
CA GLN A 4 1.83 9.03 19.44
C GLN A 4 2.43 7.71 18.90
N TYR A 5 3.72 7.47 19.11
CA TYR A 5 4.37 6.21 18.73
C TYR A 5 4.13 5.08 19.75
N GLU A 6 3.99 5.41 21.03
CA GLU A 6 3.80 4.41 22.09
C GLU A 6 2.45 3.68 22.02
N ARG A 7 1.46 4.18 21.27
CA ARG A 7 0.17 3.49 21.09
C ARG A 7 0.12 2.47 19.95
N ARG A 8 1.10 2.44 19.04
CA ARG A 8 1.06 1.50 17.89
C ARG A 8 1.41 0.06 18.29
N PHE A 9 2.20 -0.11 19.35
CA PHE A 9 2.56 -1.44 19.87
C PHE A 9 1.42 -2.13 20.64
N TYR A 10 0.35 -1.41 20.98
CA TYR A 10 -0.76 -1.94 21.80
C TYR A 10 -2.04 -2.25 21.01
N GLU A 11 -2.02 -2.15 19.68
CA GLU A 11 -3.16 -2.58 18.83
C GLU A 11 -3.00 -4.00 18.27
N GLY A 12 -1.99 -4.76 18.68
CA GLY A 12 -2.17 -6.21 18.71
C GLY A 12 -3.22 -6.48 19.78
N GLU A 13 -4.34 -7.11 19.45
CA GLU A 13 -5.33 -7.50 20.46
C GLU A 13 -4.58 -8.24 21.57
N ARG A 14 -4.57 -7.69 22.80
CA ARG A 14 -4.19 -8.45 23.99
C ARG A 14 -5.30 -9.47 24.20
N VAL A 15 -5.24 -10.58 23.48
CA VAL A 15 -6.25 -11.64 23.55
C VAL A 15 -6.04 -12.52 24.80
N ARG A 16 -4.88 -12.44 25.46
CA ARG A 16 -4.50 -13.44 26.46
C ARG A 16 -4.33 -12.84 27.85
N GLU A 17 -5.14 -13.33 28.79
CA GLU A 17 -4.88 -13.23 30.23
C GLU A 17 -3.68 -14.13 30.56
N GLU A 18 -2.72 -13.61 31.30
CA GLU A 18 -1.52 -14.35 31.76
C GLU A 18 -1.97 -15.61 32.51
N ARG A 19 -1.66 -16.79 31.97
CA ARG A 19 -1.80 -18.06 32.68
C ARG A 19 -0.44 -18.43 33.22
N GLU A 20 -0.32 -18.56 34.54
CA GLU A 20 0.94 -18.80 35.26
C GLU A 20 1.65 -20.11 34.86
N ASP A 21 0.98 -21.02 34.13
CA ASP A 21 1.49 -22.35 33.75
C ASP A 21 1.78 -22.53 32.25
N GLU A 22 1.90 -21.46 31.46
CA GLU A 22 2.16 -21.62 30.02
C GLU A 22 3.60 -22.04 29.71
N ILE A 23 3.73 -23.17 29.02
CA ILE A 23 5.01 -23.68 28.51
C ILE A 23 5.34 -22.94 27.21
N PHE A 24 6.52 -22.34 27.17
CA PHE A 24 7.05 -21.63 26.02
C PHE A 24 8.22 -22.39 25.40
N HIS A 25 8.25 -22.45 24.08
CA HIS A 25 9.36 -22.99 23.29
C HIS A 25 10.10 -21.86 22.58
N SER A 26 11.44 -21.86 22.64
CA SER A 26 12.25 -20.87 21.92
C SER A 26 12.17 -21.11 20.41
N VAL A 27 11.72 -20.10 19.67
CA VAL A 27 11.64 -20.11 18.20
C VAL A 27 12.98 -19.69 17.61
N GLY A 28 13.63 -18.70 18.21
CA GLY A 28 14.94 -18.22 17.77
C GLY A 28 15.36 -16.90 18.39
N PHE A 29 16.59 -16.50 18.07
CA PHE A 29 17.19 -15.24 18.47
C PHE A 29 17.49 -14.37 17.24
N PHE A 30 17.16 -13.10 17.34
CA PHE A 30 17.37 -12.09 16.30
C PHE A 30 18.11 -10.90 16.94
N GLY A 31 19.43 -11.00 17.04
CA GLY A 31 20.24 -10.01 17.77
C GLY A 31 19.95 -10.05 19.27
N GLU A 32 19.46 -8.96 19.84
CA GLU A 32 19.09 -8.86 21.27
C GLU A 32 17.65 -9.32 21.58
N TYR A 33 16.93 -9.80 20.56
CA TYR A 33 15.55 -10.23 20.65
C TYR A 33 15.45 -11.75 20.70
N GLU A 34 14.70 -12.27 21.66
CA GLU A 34 14.31 -13.67 21.74
C GLU A 34 12.83 -13.78 21.36
N VAL A 35 12.49 -14.79 20.56
CA VAL A 35 11.10 -15.13 20.29
C VAL A 35 10.77 -16.49 20.88
N ARG A 36 9.65 -16.56 21.58
CA ARG A 36 9.08 -17.79 22.12
C ARG A 36 7.68 -18.02 21.57
N GLU A 37 7.30 -19.28 21.44
CA GLU A 37 5.97 -19.72 21.04
C GLU A 37 5.32 -20.46 22.21
N ALA A 38 4.08 -20.13 22.54
CA ALA A 38 3.33 -20.82 23.58
C ALA A 38 2.75 -22.14 23.02
N GLU A 39 2.67 -23.18 23.85
CA GLU A 39 2.13 -24.50 23.46
C GLU A 39 0.66 -24.42 22.93
N GLY A 40 -0.10 -23.41 23.38
CA GLY A 40 -1.46 -23.11 22.90
C GLY A 40 -1.54 -22.19 21.68
N GLY A 41 -0.42 -21.90 21.01
CA GLY A 41 -0.31 -20.94 19.92
C GLY A 41 -0.04 -19.51 20.38
N GLY A 42 0.43 -18.65 19.48
CA GLY A 42 0.86 -17.29 19.78
C GLY A 42 2.33 -17.20 20.20
N TYR A 43 2.85 -15.97 20.19
CA TYR A 43 4.27 -15.67 20.28
C TYR A 43 4.56 -14.55 21.26
N GLU A 44 5.65 -14.70 22.01
CA GLU A 44 6.24 -13.64 22.82
C GLU A 44 7.51 -13.12 22.16
N LEU A 45 7.64 -11.80 22.12
CA LEU A 45 8.86 -11.11 21.75
C LEU A 45 9.49 -10.53 23.01
N ILE A 46 10.72 -10.94 23.30
CA ILE A 46 11.45 -10.60 24.52
C ILE A 46 12.72 -9.84 24.13
N ARG A 47 13.05 -8.78 24.88
CA ARG A 47 14.31 -8.06 24.75
C ARG A 47 14.92 -7.88 26.14
N LYS A 48 16.14 -8.36 26.36
CA LYS A 48 16.86 -8.24 27.66
C LYS A 48 16.02 -8.72 28.86
N ASN A 49 15.35 -9.87 28.72
CA ASN A 49 14.45 -10.47 29.73
C ASN A 49 13.15 -9.69 30.00
N GLU A 50 12.80 -8.70 29.18
CA GLU A 50 11.53 -7.98 29.24
C GLU A 50 10.64 -8.39 28.05
N VAL A 51 9.38 -8.78 28.31
CA VAL A 51 8.39 -9.03 27.27
C VAL A 51 7.95 -7.70 26.67
N ILE A 52 8.27 -7.48 25.39
CA ILE A 52 7.94 -6.24 24.69
C ILE A 52 6.67 -6.36 23.82
N GLY A 53 6.20 -7.58 23.57
CA GLY A 53 4.96 -7.80 22.82
C GLY A 53 4.53 -9.27 22.81
N ILE A 54 3.22 -9.47 22.69
CA ILE A 54 2.58 -10.77 22.53
C ILE A 54 1.76 -10.72 21.24
N PHE A 55 1.89 -11.73 20.39
CA PHE A 55 1.31 -11.77 19.05
C PHE A 55 0.58 -13.09 18.84
N SER A 56 -0.58 -13.06 18.17
CA SER A 56 -1.32 -14.28 17.83
C SER A 56 -0.68 -15.04 16.67
N GLU A 57 -0.01 -14.34 15.75
CA GLU A 57 0.52 -14.90 14.52
C GLU A 57 1.92 -14.36 14.22
N ALA A 58 2.81 -15.23 13.77
CA ALA A 58 4.15 -14.89 13.28
C ALA A 58 4.50 -15.71 12.05
N LYS A 59 5.31 -15.12 11.16
CA LYS A 59 5.94 -15.80 10.03
C LYS A 59 7.45 -15.79 10.24
N VAL A 60 8.03 -16.95 10.46
CA VAL A 60 9.47 -17.14 10.60
C VAL A 60 10.09 -17.29 9.22
N GLU A 61 11.07 -16.45 8.91
CA GLU A 61 11.78 -16.47 7.64
C GLU A 61 13.29 -16.50 7.88
N LYS A 62 14.07 -16.73 6.82
CA LYS A 62 15.53 -16.75 6.95
C LYS A 62 16.05 -15.36 7.37
N GLY A 63 16.55 -15.25 8.59
CA GLY A 63 17.16 -14.03 9.12
C GLY A 63 16.18 -12.97 9.63
N ARG A 64 14.88 -13.26 9.66
CA ARG A 64 13.86 -12.38 10.25
C ARG A 64 12.64 -13.14 10.74
N ILE A 65 11.86 -12.50 11.58
CA ILE A 65 10.51 -12.94 11.93
C ILE A 65 9.56 -11.75 11.81
N VAL A 66 8.35 -12.03 11.33
CA VAL A 66 7.36 -11.01 11.01
C VAL A 66 6.08 -11.29 11.80
N PHE A 67 5.68 -10.37 12.67
CA PHE A 67 4.45 -10.45 13.43
C PHE A 67 3.36 -9.60 12.79
N LYS A 68 2.13 -10.11 12.71
CA LYS A 68 1.00 -9.32 12.20
C LYS A 68 0.58 -8.25 13.21
N LEU A 69 0.40 -7.03 12.73
CA LEU A 69 -0.22 -5.93 13.49
C LEU A 69 -1.56 -5.56 12.85
N SER A 70 -2.16 -4.46 13.34
CA SER A 70 -3.43 -3.97 12.81
C SER A 70 -3.29 -3.34 11.42
N HIS A 71 -4.40 -3.38 10.69
CA HIS A 71 -4.59 -2.70 9.41
C HIS A 71 -3.57 -3.06 8.31
N GLY A 72 -3.08 -4.30 8.24
CA GLY A 72 -2.09 -4.71 7.22
C GLY A 72 -0.69 -4.14 7.43
N VAL A 73 -0.34 -3.73 8.65
CA VAL A 73 1.04 -3.46 9.07
C VAL A 73 1.57 -4.71 9.78
N ASN A 74 2.87 -4.96 9.66
CA ASN A 74 3.56 -6.03 10.38
C ASN A 74 4.76 -5.46 11.14
N LEU A 75 5.16 -6.12 12.22
CA LEU A 75 6.41 -5.86 12.93
C LEU A 75 7.47 -6.85 12.43
N GLU A 76 8.47 -6.34 11.72
CA GLU A 76 9.66 -7.11 11.35
C GLU A 76 10.68 -7.03 12.48
N VAL A 77 11.23 -8.19 12.86
CA VAL A 77 12.34 -8.32 13.79
C VAL A 77 13.50 -9.02 13.09
N THR A 78 14.68 -8.39 13.13
CA THR A 78 15.93 -8.87 12.53
C THR A 78 17.06 -8.71 13.54
N GLU A 79 18.25 -9.24 13.23
CA GLU A 79 19.46 -8.96 14.01
C GLU A 79 19.80 -7.46 14.11
N LYS A 80 19.35 -6.66 13.13
CA LYS A 80 19.59 -5.21 13.10
C LYS A 80 18.60 -4.41 13.95
N GLY A 81 17.56 -5.06 14.46
CA GLY A 81 16.50 -4.44 15.26
C GLY A 81 15.10 -4.67 14.69
N ILE A 82 14.17 -3.81 15.11
CA ILE A 82 12.74 -3.90 14.76
C ILE A 82 12.29 -2.74 13.87
N ARG A 83 11.34 -3.00 12.97
CA ARG A 83 10.64 -1.94 12.22
C ARG A 83 9.24 -2.37 11.77
N GLU A 84 8.38 -1.39 11.52
CA GLU A 84 7.09 -1.61 10.85
C GLU A 84 7.32 -1.80 9.35
N ILE A 85 6.67 -2.82 8.78
CA ILE A 85 6.59 -3.05 7.33
C ILE A 85 5.12 -3.25 6.92
N PHE A 86 4.78 -2.99 5.66
CA PHE A 86 3.44 -3.28 5.15
C PHE A 86 3.29 -4.75 4.79
N SER A 87 2.09 -5.29 4.97
CA SER A 87 1.71 -6.52 4.31
C SER A 87 1.66 -6.31 2.78
N PRO A 88 1.80 -7.37 1.97
CA PRO A 88 1.66 -7.27 0.52
C PRO A 88 0.33 -6.62 0.10
N GLU A 89 -0.77 -6.95 0.78
CA GLU A 89 -2.11 -6.44 0.50
C GLU A 89 -2.19 -4.93 0.75
N ARG A 90 -1.66 -4.45 1.88
CA ARG A 90 -1.60 -3.02 2.19
C ARG A 90 -0.72 -2.27 1.21
N ALA A 91 0.43 -2.84 0.86
CA ALA A 91 1.35 -2.24 -0.11
C ALA A 91 0.71 -2.11 -1.50
N GLU A 92 0.04 -3.18 -1.97
CA GLU A 92 -0.70 -3.17 -3.24
C GLU A 92 -1.85 -2.16 -3.22
N LEU A 93 -2.63 -2.11 -2.13
CA LEU A 93 -3.69 -1.13 -1.96
C LEU A 93 -3.15 0.30 -2.06
N CYS A 94 -2.03 0.57 -1.39
CA CYS A 94 -1.38 1.88 -1.42
C CYS A 94 -0.87 2.24 -2.82
N GLY A 95 -0.32 1.26 -3.56
CA GLY A 95 0.06 1.45 -4.96
C GLY A 95 -1.14 1.81 -5.85
N LEU A 96 -2.23 1.06 -5.71
CA LEU A 96 -3.46 1.28 -6.47
C LEU A 96 -4.11 2.63 -6.13
N ILE A 97 -4.10 3.03 -4.86
CA ILE A 97 -4.55 4.35 -4.44
C ILE A 97 -3.65 5.43 -5.05
N ALA A 98 -2.33 5.25 -5.01
CA ALA A 98 -1.35 6.20 -5.51
C ALA A 98 -1.46 6.45 -7.03
N ALA A 99 -1.85 5.44 -7.80
CA ALA A 99 -2.21 5.60 -9.21
C ALA A 99 -3.60 6.28 -9.37
N ASP A 100 -4.66 5.48 -9.45
CA ASP A 100 -6.01 5.94 -9.82
C ASP A 100 -6.93 6.28 -8.64
N GLY A 101 -6.52 5.94 -7.41
CA GLY A 101 -7.33 6.25 -6.23
C GLY A 101 -7.29 7.73 -5.83
N SER A 102 -8.23 8.09 -4.97
CA SER A 102 -8.26 9.42 -4.35
C SER A 102 -8.65 9.34 -2.87
N ILE A 103 -8.08 10.24 -2.08
CA ILE A 103 -8.44 10.45 -0.67
C ILE A 103 -8.90 11.89 -0.56
N SER A 104 -10.17 12.10 -0.20
CA SER A 104 -10.79 13.42 -0.17
C SER A 104 -11.51 13.68 1.14
N LYS A 105 -11.48 14.96 1.55
CA LYS A 105 -12.25 15.52 2.64
C LYS A 105 -13.21 16.53 2.05
N TYR A 106 -14.50 16.36 2.31
CA TYR A 106 -15.48 17.37 1.92
C TYR A 106 -16.35 17.77 3.11
N GLN A 107 -16.66 19.05 3.16
CA GLN A 107 -17.67 19.58 4.03
C GLN A 107 -18.98 19.52 3.25
N GLU A 108 -19.94 18.75 3.75
CA GLU A 108 -21.31 18.94 3.26
C GLU A 108 -21.79 20.35 3.62
N LYS A 109 -22.86 20.82 2.93
CA LYS A 109 -23.46 22.16 3.12
C LYS A 109 -23.59 22.56 4.60
N LYS A 110 -23.51 23.87 4.88
CA LYS A 110 -23.50 24.48 6.23
C LYS A 110 -24.28 23.66 7.26
N GLY A 111 -23.57 23.14 8.27
CA GLY A 111 -24.13 22.44 9.44
C GLY A 111 -23.91 20.92 9.50
N LYS A 112 -23.37 20.30 8.46
CA LYS A 112 -23.13 18.85 8.42
C LYS A 112 -21.68 18.47 8.77
N SER A 113 -21.50 17.25 9.27
CA SER A 113 -20.20 16.68 9.63
C SER A 113 -19.29 16.58 8.40
N THR A 114 -18.00 16.84 8.59
CA THR A 114 -16.98 16.57 7.55
C THR A 114 -16.95 15.09 7.22
N MET A 115 -17.05 14.76 5.94
CA MET A 115 -16.97 13.39 5.43
C MET A 115 -15.61 13.15 4.77
N TYR A 116 -15.09 11.93 4.98
CA TYR A 116 -13.83 11.46 4.44
C TYR A 116 -14.14 10.32 3.48
N LYS A 117 -13.66 10.44 2.24
CA LYS A 117 -13.94 9.50 1.17
C LYS A 117 -12.62 9.03 0.56
N ILE A 118 -12.45 7.72 0.54
CA ILE A 118 -11.43 7.05 -0.26
C ILE A 118 -12.17 6.39 -1.42
N CYS A 119 -11.75 6.60 -2.66
CA CYS A 119 -12.39 5.95 -3.79
C CYS A 119 -11.45 5.63 -4.93
N LEU A 120 -11.82 4.59 -5.68
CA LEU A 120 -11.27 4.23 -6.98
C LEU A 120 -12.37 4.38 -8.02
N LYS A 121 -12.04 4.98 -9.17
CA LYS A 121 -12.92 5.04 -10.35
C LYS A 121 -12.22 4.35 -11.50
N THR A 122 -12.81 3.31 -12.04
CA THR A 122 -12.21 2.52 -13.13
C THR A 122 -13.29 2.02 -14.09
N ASN A 123 -12.92 1.76 -15.34
CA ASN A 123 -13.75 1.03 -16.30
C ASN A 123 -13.48 -0.49 -16.28
N ASP A 124 -12.52 -0.94 -15.48
CA ASP A 124 -12.15 -2.33 -15.29
C ASP A 124 -12.84 -2.90 -14.03
N GLN A 125 -13.72 -3.88 -14.24
CA GLN A 125 -14.44 -4.52 -13.14
C GLN A 125 -13.51 -5.31 -12.21
N GLU A 126 -12.52 -6.01 -12.76
CA GLU A 126 -11.59 -6.82 -11.98
C GLU A 126 -10.76 -5.93 -11.06
N LEU A 127 -10.34 -4.76 -11.56
CA LEU A 127 -9.61 -3.79 -10.75
C LEU A 127 -10.46 -3.23 -9.59
N ALA A 128 -11.76 -3.00 -9.82
CA ALA A 128 -12.70 -2.61 -8.76
C ALA A 128 -12.86 -3.71 -7.70
N GLU A 129 -12.91 -4.97 -8.11
CA GLU A 129 -12.97 -6.12 -7.21
C GLU A 129 -11.68 -6.30 -6.40
N VAL A 130 -10.52 -6.14 -7.03
CA VAL A 130 -9.22 -6.12 -6.35
C VAL A 130 -9.17 -5.03 -5.29
N PHE A 131 -9.60 -3.81 -5.61
CA PHE A 131 -9.65 -2.71 -4.64
C PHE A 131 -10.55 -3.03 -3.44
N SER A 132 -11.76 -3.56 -3.68
CA SER A 132 -12.69 -3.95 -2.61
C SER A 132 -12.11 -5.04 -1.71
N ARG A 133 -11.52 -6.08 -2.32
CA ARG A 133 -10.85 -7.18 -1.61
C ARG A 133 -9.70 -6.68 -0.75
N LEU A 134 -8.81 -5.87 -1.31
CA LEU A 134 -7.66 -5.31 -0.59
C LEU A 134 -8.09 -4.43 0.59
N PHE A 135 -9.18 -3.66 0.45
CA PHE A 135 -9.75 -2.89 1.55
C PHE A 135 -10.27 -3.78 2.68
N LYS A 136 -10.91 -4.90 2.32
CA LYS A 136 -11.43 -5.86 3.30
C LYS A 136 -10.30 -6.59 4.02
N GLU A 137 -9.27 -7.03 3.30
CA GLU A 137 -8.10 -7.68 3.87
C GLU A 137 -7.27 -6.73 4.74
N THR A 138 -7.07 -5.48 4.28
CA THR A 138 -6.25 -4.51 5.00
C THR A 138 -6.99 -3.94 6.21
N TYR A 139 -8.23 -3.49 6.05
CA TYR A 139 -8.92 -2.71 7.09
C TYR A 139 -10.13 -3.43 7.71
N GLY A 140 -10.52 -4.60 7.22
CA GLY A 140 -11.79 -5.25 7.61
C GLY A 140 -13.02 -4.49 7.12
N VAL A 141 -12.86 -3.57 6.17
CA VAL A 141 -13.95 -2.69 5.68
C VAL A 141 -14.38 -3.11 4.28
N THR A 142 -15.69 -3.20 4.07
CA THR A 142 -16.26 -3.45 2.74
C THR A 142 -16.52 -2.11 2.04
N SER A 143 -16.11 -1.97 0.78
CA SER A 143 -16.39 -0.79 -0.03
C SER A 143 -17.82 -0.78 -0.57
N HIS A 144 -18.35 0.41 -0.85
CA HIS A 144 -19.59 0.60 -1.58
C HIS A 144 -19.32 0.74 -3.06
N ARG A 145 -19.92 -0.14 -3.88
CA ARG A 145 -19.83 -0.09 -5.34
C ARG A 145 -20.97 0.71 -5.93
N TYR A 146 -20.64 1.68 -6.77
CA TYR A 146 -21.57 2.40 -7.62
C TYR A 146 -21.24 2.10 -9.09
N ILE A 147 -22.27 1.89 -9.90
CA ILE A 147 -22.13 1.69 -11.34
C ILE A 147 -22.68 2.93 -12.03
N GLY A 148 -21.83 3.57 -12.82
CA GLY A 148 -22.20 4.74 -13.62
C GLY A 148 -22.03 4.46 -15.10
N HIS A 149 -22.76 5.24 -15.90
CA HIS A 149 -22.70 5.18 -17.36
C HIS A 149 -22.24 6.54 -17.87
N HIS A 150 -21.24 6.54 -18.75
CA HIS A 150 -20.79 7.75 -19.43
C HIS A 150 -20.78 7.54 -20.94
N THR A 151 -21.32 8.50 -21.68
CA THR A 151 -21.30 8.48 -23.15
C THR A 151 -20.06 9.22 -23.63
N ALA A 152 -19.11 8.48 -24.20
CA ALA A 152 -17.93 9.05 -24.86
C ALA A 152 -17.91 8.60 -26.33
N GLU A 153 -17.82 9.57 -27.24
CA GLU A 153 -17.76 9.31 -28.70
C GLU A 153 -18.97 8.51 -29.22
N GLY A 154 -20.15 8.76 -28.65
CA GLY A 154 -21.38 8.05 -29.02
C GLY A 154 -21.47 6.61 -28.51
N LYS A 155 -20.46 6.14 -27.75
CA LYS A 155 -20.48 4.83 -27.10
C LYS A 155 -20.72 5.01 -25.60
N GLU A 156 -21.73 4.31 -25.10
CA GLU A 156 -21.96 4.19 -23.66
C GLU A 156 -20.89 3.28 -23.06
N ARG A 157 -20.20 3.78 -22.04
CA ARG A 157 -19.18 3.03 -21.31
C ARG A 157 -19.57 2.97 -19.85
N GLN A 158 -19.60 1.77 -19.33
CA GLN A 158 -19.77 1.53 -17.89
C GLN A 158 -18.48 1.92 -17.17
N HIS A 159 -18.64 2.51 -15.99
CA HIS A 159 -17.55 2.69 -15.04
C HIS A 159 -18.01 2.28 -13.64
N TYR A 160 -17.07 1.78 -12.87
CA TYR A 160 -17.21 1.32 -11.51
C TYR A 160 -16.57 2.35 -10.58
N GLU A 161 -17.29 2.73 -9.53
CA GLU A 161 -16.76 3.55 -8.45
C GLU A 161 -16.85 2.78 -7.14
N GLU A 162 -15.70 2.45 -6.56
CA GLU A 162 -15.59 1.83 -5.24
C GLU A 162 -15.32 2.90 -4.20
N VAL A 163 -16.09 2.92 -3.11
CA VAL A 163 -16.03 3.99 -2.12
C VAL A 163 -15.97 3.46 -0.70
N VAL A 164 -15.04 4.00 0.09
CA VAL A 164 -14.98 3.80 1.54
C VAL A 164 -15.15 5.15 2.25
N TYR A 165 -16.15 5.24 3.12
CA TYR A 165 -16.38 6.41 3.97
C TYR A 165 -15.84 6.16 5.37
N SER A 166 -14.60 6.55 5.61
CA SER A 166 -13.98 6.37 6.94
C SER A 166 -12.93 7.44 7.23
N LYS A 167 -13.18 8.20 8.30
CA LYS A 167 -12.21 9.14 8.84
C LYS A 167 -10.94 8.43 9.29
N LYS A 168 -11.05 7.30 10.00
CA LYS A 168 -9.91 6.54 10.53
C LYS A 168 -8.98 6.10 9.40
N VAL A 169 -9.53 5.50 8.34
CA VAL A 169 -8.78 5.03 7.17
C VAL A 169 -8.12 6.19 6.43
N ALA A 170 -8.83 7.30 6.20
CA ALA A 170 -8.26 8.46 5.51
C ALA A 170 -7.05 9.04 6.26
N TYR A 171 -7.15 9.20 7.58
CA TYR A 171 -6.01 9.65 8.40
C TYR A 171 -4.88 8.64 8.43
N ASP A 172 -5.18 7.35 8.49
CA ASP A 172 -4.16 6.30 8.41
C ASP A 172 -3.36 6.42 7.11
N LEU A 173 -4.03 6.45 5.95
CA LEU A 173 -3.37 6.60 4.65
C LEU A 173 -2.59 7.91 4.52
N TRP A 174 -3.11 9.04 5.04
CA TRP A 174 -2.36 10.30 5.06
C TRP A 174 -1.11 10.25 5.95
N ASN A 175 -1.14 9.53 7.07
CA ASN A 175 0.04 9.39 7.94
C ASN A 175 1.22 8.71 7.23
N PHE A 176 0.97 7.96 6.16
CA PHE A 176 1.99 7.33 5.32
C PHE A 176 2.28 8.10 4.03
N ASN A 177 1.70 9.30 3.85
CA ASN A 177 1.89 10.17 2.68
C ASN A 177 1.63 9.47 1.33
N ILE A 178 0.68 8.51 1.27
CA ILE A 178 0.37 7.77 0.05
C ILE A 178 -0.11 8.70 -1.07
N LYS A 179 -0.84 9.76 -0.71
CA LYS A 179 -1.18 10.90 -1.57
C LYS A 179 -0.70 12.17 -0.91
N GLY A 180 0.03 12.99 -1.67
CA GLY A 180 0.51 14.29 -1.23
C GLY A 180 -0.59 15.35 -1.19
N PRO A 181 -0.28 16.56 -0.68
CA PRO A 181 -1.20 17.70 -0.71
C PRO A 181 -1.45 18.22 -2.12
N GLY A 182 -0.50 18.02 -3.05
CA GLY A 182 -0.59 18.39 -4.44
C GLY A 182 -1.46 17.46 -5.27
N ARG A 183 -1.99 18.01 -6.38
CA ARG A 183 -2.74 17.22 -7.35
C ARG A 183 -1.80 16.21 -8.00
N TYR A 184 -2.21 14.94 -8.03
CA TYR A 184 -1.44 13.82 -8.61
C TYR A 184 -0.12 13.50 -7.89
N GLU A 185 0.13 14.11 -6.73
CA GLU A 185 1.30 13.85 -5.91
C GLU A 185 1.11 12.55 -5.11
N PHE A 186 2.12 11.68 -5.12
CA PHE A 186 2.16 10.43 -4.36
C PHE A 186 3.60 10.12 -3.97
N HIS A 187 3.80 9.52 -2.80
CA HIS A 187 5.13 9.06 -2.40
C HIS A 187 5.04 7.59 -1.98
N PRO A 188 5.76 6.68 -2.65
CA PRO A 188 5.86 5.31 -2.18
C PRO A 188 6.39 5.27 -0.74
N PRO A 189 5.76 4.53 0.18
CA PRO A 189 6.14 4.48 1.60
C PRO A 189 7.39 3.61 1.80
N THR A 190 8.49 3.90 1.10
CA THR A 190 9.69 3.04 0.95
C THR A 190 10.26 2.51 2.26
N LYS A 191 10.22 3.31 3.34
CA LYS A 191 10.65 2.88 4.69
C LYS A 191 9.90 1.64 5.21
N TYR A 192 8.66 1.48 4.80
CA TYR A 192 7.74 0.41 5.21
C TYR A 192 7.65 -0.73 4.19
N LEU A 193 8.43 -0.68 3.11
CA LEU A 193 8.39 -1.69 2.06
C LEU A 193 9.68 -2.52 2.08
N ASP A 194 9.55 -3.78 2.44
CA ASP A 194 10.55 -4.80 2.14
C ASP A 194 10.47 -5.22 0.66
N GLU A 195 11.22 -6.23 0.23
CA GLU A 195 11.24 -6.65 -1.17
C GLU A 195 9.85 -7.08 -1.67
N GLU A 196 9.10 -7.86 -0.87
CA GLU A 196 7.73 -8.28 -1.23
C GLU A 196 6.78 -7.09 -1.26
N GLY A 197 6.86 -6.19 -0.28
CA GLY A 197 6.09 -4.95 -0.24
C GLY A 197 6.36 -4.05 -1.45
N LYS A 198 7.62 -3.92 -1.89
CA LYS A 198 7.97 -3.15 -3.11
C LYS A 198 7.32 -3.76 -4.35
N LYS A 199 7.40 -5.07 -4.52
CA LYS A 199 6.76 -5.79 -5.64
C LYS A 199 5.24 -5.59 -5.63
N ALA A 200 4.61 -5.73 -4.46
CA ALA A 200 3.17 -5.56 -4.31
C ALA A 200 2.72 -4.11 -4.55
N TYR A 201 3.46 -3.12 -4.04
CA TYR A 201 3.20 -1.70 -4.31
C TYR A 201 3.30 -1.39 -5.80
N ILE A 202 4.36 -1.83 -6.47
CA ILE A 202 4.51 -1.64 -7.93
C ILE A 202 3.39 -2.32 -8.70
N ARG A 203 2.98 -3.54 -8.31
CA ARG A 203 1.84 -4.23 -8.91
C ARG A 203 0.57 -3.38 -8.81
N GLY A 204 0.24 -2.90 -7.62
CA GLY A 204 -0.94 -2.06 -7.40
C GLY A 204 -0.89 -0.75 -8.21
N PHE A 205 0.27 -0.08 -8.22
CA PHE A 205 0.47 1.14 -8.99
C PHE A 205 0.33 0.89 -10.50
N PHE A 206 0.96 -0.17 -11.00
CA PHE A 206 0.94 -0.56 -12.40
C PHE A 206 -0.47 -0.94 -12.87
N SER A 207 -1.28 -1.57 -12.02
CA SER A 207 -2.66 -1.90 -12.38
C SER A 207 -3.55 -0.67 -12.61
N GLY A 208 -3.21 0.50 -12.04
CA GLY A 208 -3.90 1.76 -12.32
C GLY A 208 -3.28 2.54 -13.48
N ASP A 209 -2.02 2.95 -13.32
CA ASP A 209 -1.33 3.90 -14.22
C ASP A 209 -0.29 3.25 -15.15
N GLY A 210 -0.24 1.91 -15.17
CA GLY A 210 0.64 1.14 -16.04
C GLY A 210 0.09 0.91 -17.44
N SER A 211 0.99 0.71 -18.38
CA SER A 211 0.66 0.33 -19.75
C SER A 211 1.64 -0.70 -20.28
N VAL A 212 1.12 -1.66 -21.06
CA VAL A 212 1.92 -2.62 -21.82
C VAL A 212 1.67 -2.35 -23.30
N THR A 213 2.72 -2.02 -24.03
CA THR A 213 2.68 -1.88 -25.49
C THR A 213 3.45 -3.03 -26.12
N LEU A 214 2.74 -3.86 -26.88
CA LEU A 214 3.32 -4.96 -27.65
C LEU A 214 3.35 -4.58 -29.12
N THR A 215 4.55 -4.47 -29.69
CA THR A 215 4.75 -4.29 -31.13
C THR A 215 5.52 -5.50 -31.68
N PRO A 216 5.45 -5.79 -32.99
CA PRO A 216 6.23 -6.88 -33.58
C PRO A 216 7.75 -6.78 -33.38
N LYS A 217 8.26 -5.57 -33.10
CA LYS A 217 9.70 -5.30 -32.95
C LYS A 217 10.15 -5.16 -31.50
N GLU A 218 9.27 -4.68 -30.63
CA GLU A 218 9.62 -4.33 -29.25
C GLU A 218 8.41 -4.48 -28.32
N HIS A 219 8.67 -4.91 -27.09
CA HIS A 219 7.72 -4.91 -25.99
C HIS A 219 8.14 -3.85 -24.97
N HIS A 220 7.20 -2.99 -24.59
CA HIS A 220 7.42 -1.90 -23.64
C HIS A 220 6.43 -2.00 -22.49
N ILE A 221 6.95 -1.81 -21.29
CA ILE A 221 6.16 -1.54 -20.10
C ILE A 221 6.40 -0.08 -19.77
N SER A 222 5.33 0.70 -19.60
CA SER A 222 5.43 2.11 -19.22
C SER A 222 4.55 2.44 -18.02
N ILE A 223 5.03 3.39 -17.22
CA ILE A 223 4.28 4.01 -16.12
C ILE A 223 4.23 5.50 -16.40
N HIS A 224 3.06 6.11 -16.26
CA HIS A 224 2.85 7.53 -16.53
C HIS A 224 2.45 8.29 -15.27
N SER A 225 3.01 9.48 -15.07
CA SER A 225 2.52 10.43 -14.05
C SER A 225 2.88 11.86 -14.41
N SER A 226 2.11 12.83 -13.91
CA SER A 226 2.48 14.25 -13.97
C SER A 226 3.47 14.64 -12.86
N CYS A 227 3.72 13.78 -11.87
CA CYS A 227 4.68 14.04 -10.81
C CYS A 227 6.04 13.37 -11.14
N ARG A 228 7.00 14.16 -11.65
CA ARG A 228 8.33 13.65 -12.00
C ARG A 228 9.09 13.10 -10.80
N GLU A 229 9.06 13.80 -9.66
CA GLU A 229 9.72 13.36 -8.43
C GLU A 229 9.20 11.99 -7.97
N CYS A 230 7.88 11.83 -7.97
CA CYS A 230 7.21 10.57 -7.62
C CYS A 230 7.63 9.42 -8.56
N LEU A 231 7.82 9.69 -9.85
CA LEU A 231 8.36 8.71 -10.80
C LEU A 231 9.82 8.38 -10.53
N GLU A 232 10.66 9.33 -10.12
CA GLU A 232 12.04 9.02 -9.72
C GLU A 232 12.08 8.08 -8.50
N GLU A 233 11.15 8.22 -7.57
CA GLU A 233 11.00 7.28 -6.44
C GLU A 233 10.61 5.88 -6.91
N LEU A 234 9.62 5.76 -7.80
CA LEU A 234 9.26 4.48 -8.42
C LEU A 234 10.42 3.86 -9.22
N ARG A 235 11.17 4.69 -9.96
CA ARG A 235 12.34 4.27 -10.73
C ARG A 235 13.41 3.67 -9.83
N LYS A 236 13.71 4.31 -8.69
CA LYS A 236 14.62 3.77 -7.67
C LYS A 236 14.12 2.43 -7.13
N MET A 237 12.83 2.31 -6.85
CA MET A 237 12.23 1.05 -6.38
C MET A 237 12.36 -0.09 -7.40
N LEU A 238 12.18 0.20 -8.70
CA LEU A 238 12.41 -0.76 -9.77
C LEU A 238 13.88 -1.19 -9.85
N ILE A 239 14.82 -0.25 -9.73
CA ILE A 239 16.26 -0.54 -9.68
C ILE A 239 16.61 -1.41 -8.48
N ASP A 240 16.08 -1.11 -7.30
CA ASP A 240 16.27 -1.92 -6.08
C ASP A 240 15.78 -3.37 -6.25
N LEU A 241 14.77 -3.59 -7.11
CA LEU A 241 14.24 -4.91 -7.46
C LEU A 241 15.00 -5.58 -8.61
N GLY A 242 16.08 -4.98 -9.10
CA GLY A 242 16.93 -5.51 -10.17
C GLY A 242 16.45 -5.21 -11.59
N PHE A 243 15.47 -4.32 -11.77
CA PHE A 243 15.07 -3.85 -13.09
C PHE A 243 16.00 -2.73 -13.59
N HIS A 244 16.00 -2.52 -14.90
CA HIS A 244 16.80 -1.49 -15.57
C HIS A 244 15.87 -0.51 -16.30
N PRO A 245 15.09 0.30 -15.57
CA PRO A 245 14.21 1.28 -16.18
C PRO A 245 15.03 2.33 -16.95
N GLY A 246 14.54 2.68 -18.13
CA GLY A 246 15.07 3.77 -18.94
C GLY A 246 14.96 5.12 -18.25
N GLU A 247 15.44 6.15 -18.95
CA GLU A 247 15.32 7.52 -18.47
C GLU A 247 13.87 7.99 -18.47
N ILE A 248 13.61 8.93 -17.57
CA ILE A 248 12.32 9.56 -17.39
C ILE A 248 12.12 10.59 -18.50
N GLY A 249 11.29 10.24 -19.49
CA GLY A 249 11.00 11.07 -20.65
C GLY A 249 9.77 11.96 -20.45
N ILE A 250 9.78 13.16 -21.03
CA ILE A 250 8.61 14.03 -21.12
C ILE A 250 7.79 13.61 -22.35
N TYR A 251 6.50 13.37 -22.13
CA TYR A 251 5.54 13.05 -23.17
C TYR A 251 4.54 14.21 -23.29
N ASP A 252 4.75 15.02 -24.32
CA ASP A 252 3.81 16.06 -24.71
C ASP A 252 2.69 15.41 -25.52
N LYS A 253 1.53 15.18 -24.88
CA LYS A 253 0.30 14.91 -25.64
C LYS A 253 -0.10 16.20 -26.34
N GLU A 254 -0.28 16.14 -27.66
CA GLU A 254 -1.01 17.20 -28.36
C GLU A 254 -2.33 17.47 -27.61
N PRO A 255 -2.66 18.75 -27.37
CA PRO A 255 -3.84 19.12 -26.61
C PRO A 255 -5.08 18.57 -27.29
N SER A 256 -5.65 17.50 -26.73
CA SER A 256 -6.98 17.07 -27.15
C SER A 256 -7.98 18.16 -26.72
N PRO A 257 -8.93 18.57 -27.58
CA PRO A 257 -9.85 19.68 -27.28
C PRO A 257 -10.77 19.44 -26.07
N LYS A 258 -10.72 18.24 -25.46
CA LYS A 258 -11.57 17.82 -24.31
C LYS A 258 -10.78 17.52 -23.04
N ARG A 259 -9.45 17.61 -23.03
CA ARG A 259 -8.63 17.41 -21.82
C ARG A 259 -7.55 18.48 -21.78
N HIS A 260 -7.42 19.17 -20.65
CA HIS A 260 -6.21 19.92 -20.37
C HIS A 260 -5.04 18.94 -20.46
N SER A 261 -4.23 19.06 -21.53
CA SER A 261 -3.01 18.28 -21.70
C SER A 261 -2.03 18.75 -20.63
N HIS A 262 -1.87 17.91 -19.61
CA HIS A 262 -0.74 18.07 -18.71
C HIS A 262 0.44 17.30 -19.30
N PRO A 263 1.65 17.87 -19.27
CA PRO A 263 2.85 17.11 -19.60
C PRO A 263 2.87 15.88 -18.69
N SER A 264 2.88 14.71 -19.32
CA SER A 264 3.00 13.44 -18.62
C SER A 264 4.42 12.96 -18.77
N VAL A 265 4.96 12.36 -17.73
CA VAL A 265 6.30 11.86 -17.71
C VAL A 265 6.21 10.33 -17.67
N SER A 266 7.15 9.64 -18.33
CA SER A 266 7.10 8.17 -18.42
C SER A 266 8.44 7.50 -18.10
N ILE A 267 8.35 6.34 -17.47
CA ILE A 267 9.45 5.38 -17.34
C ILE A 267 9.15 4.24 -18.31
N SER A 268 10.12 3.83 -19.12
CA SER A 268 9.98 2.69 -20.03
C SER A 268 11.14 1.71 -19.88
N GLN A 269 10.87 0.41 -20.02
CA GLN A 269 11.92 -0.60 -20.10
C GLN A 269 11.80 -1.35 -21.43
N LYS A 270 12.88 -1.31 -22.23
CA LYS A 270 13.00 -2.12 -23.44
C LYS A 270 13.49 -3.52 -23.07
N LYS A 271 12.78 -4.55 -23.49
CA LYS A 271 13.32 -5.91 -23.47
C LYS A 271 14.32 -6.03 -24.63
N ILE A 272 15.61 -6.13 -24.31
CA ILE A 272 16.64 -6.52 -25.28
C ILE A 272 16.37 -8.01 -25.59
N THR A 273 16.06 -8.30 -26.85
CA THR A 273 15.84 -9.67 -27.35
C THR A 273 17.16 -10.26 -27.82
#